data_AF-A0ABD7GPJ7-F1
#
_entry.id   AF-A0ABD7GPJ7-F1
#
_cell.length_a   1.000
_cell.length_b   1.000
_cell.length_c   1.000
_cell.angle_alpha   90.00
_cell.angle_beta   90.00
_cell.angle_gamma   90.00
#
_symmetry.space_group_name_H-M   'P 1'
#
loop_
_entity.id
_entity.type
_entity.pdbx_description
1 polymer ?
#
loop_
_entity_poly.entity_id
_entity_poly.type
_entity_poly.pdbx_seq_one_letter_code
_entity_poly.pdbx_strand_id
1 'polypeptide(L)'
;AIHSIGKASHGRGIYEGPGISIKLSALHPRYSRAQYERVMDELYPRLLSLTLLAKQYDIGLNIDAEEADRLELSLDLLERLCFEPQLTG
;
A
#
# COMPACT_ATOMS: atom_id res chain seq x y z
N ALA A 1 -10.68 -5.07 -6.48
CA ALA A 1 -10.62 -3.66 -6.92
C ALA A 1 -9.43 -3.42 -7.85
N ILE A 2 -8.17 -3.67 -7.42
CA ILE A 2 -6.97 -3.43 -8.23
C ILE A 2 -7.06 -4.03 -9.64
N HIS A 3 -7.40 -5.31 -9.80
CA HIS A 3 -7.56 -5.92 -11.13
C HIS A 3 -8.57 -5.19 -12.03
N SER A 4 -9.70 -4.75 -11.48
CA SER A 4 -10.74 -4.07 -12.24
C SER A 4 -10.28 -2.68 -12.68
N ILE A 5 -9.65 -1.93 -11.77
CA ILE A 5 -9.10 -0.60 -12.05
C ILE A 5 -7.94 -0.69 -13.04
N GLY A 6 -7.02 -1.63 -12.84
CA GLY A 6 -5.88 -1.86 -13.73
C GLY A 6 -6.30 -2.24 -15.15
N LYS A 7 -7.27 -3.14 -15.30
CA LYS A 7 -7.87 -3.45 -16.60
C LYS A 7 -8.54 -2.23 -17.22
N ALA A 8 -9.27 -1.42 -16.44
CA ALA A 8 -9.92 -0.20 -16.93
C ALA A 8 -8.93 0.93 -17.24
N SER A 9 -7.77 0.97 -16.59
CA SER A 9 -6.71 1.96 -16.83
C SER A 9 -6.16 1.85 -18.25
N HIS A 10 -6.06 0.63 -18.80
CA HIS A 10 -5.52 0.36 -20.15
C HIS A 10 -4.15 1.01 -20.40
N GLY A 11 -3.27 1.02 -19.39
CA GLY A 11 -1.91 1.55 -19.52
C GLY A 11 -1.81 3.07 -19.58
N ARG A 12 -2.82 3.81 -19.10
CA ARG A 12 -2.75 5.28 -18.95
C ARG A 12 -1.79 5.75 -17.85
N GLY A 13 -1.14 4.82 -17.17
CA GLY A 13 -0.15 5.07 -16.13
C GLY A 13 -0.72 5.71 -14.87
N ILE A 14 0.19 6.06 -13.97
CA ILE A 14 -0.14 6.58 -12.64
C ILE A 14 -0.69 8.01 -12.63
N TYR A 15 -0.51 8.78 -13.71
CA TYR A 15 -0.90 10.19 -13.80
C TYR A 15 -2.26 10.40 -14.47
N GLU A 16 -2.48 9.77 -15.62
CA GLU A 16 -3.72 9.92 -16.39
C GLU A 16 -4.73 8.80 -16.13
N GLY A 17 -4.24 7.66 -15.62
CA GLY A 17 -5.05 6.50 -15.27
C GLY A 17 -5.70 6.62 -13.89
N PRO A 18 -6.75 5.83 -13.63
CA PRO A 18 -7.34 5.73 -12.30
C PRO A 18 -6.39 5.04 -11.31
N GLY A 19 -6.33 5.54 -10.08
CA GLY A 19 -5.61 4.93 -8.97
C GLY A 19 -6.53 4.27 -7.93
N ILE A 20 -5.95 3.80 -6.84
CA ILE A 20 -6.66 3.25 -5.69
C ILE A 20 -6.09 3.77 -4.36
N SER A 21 -6.97 4.14 -3.44
CA SER A 21 -6.62 4.42 -2.04
C SER A 21 -6.87 3.20 -1.16
N ILE A 22 -5.97 2.95 -0.21
CA ILE A 22 -6.12 1.93 0.83
C ILE A 22 -5.95 2.55 2.22
N LYS A 23 -6.64 1.98 3.22
CA LYS A 23 -6.42 2.27 4.64
C LYS A 23 -5.70 1.08 5.28
N LEU A 24 -4.65 1.33 6.04
CA LEU A 24 -3.87 0.26 6.69
C LEU A 24 -4.68 -0.41 7.81
N SER A 25 -5.53 0.36 8.49
CA SER A 25 -6.46 -0.18 9.49
C SER A 25 -7.45 -1.20 8.93
N ALA A 26 -7.83 -1.10 7.65
CA ALA A 26 -8.70 -2.08 6.99
C ALA A 26 -7.97 -3.39 6.66
N LEU A 27 -6.64 -3.38 6.62
CA LEU A 27 -5.82 -4.54 6.26
C LEU A 27 -5.35 -5.34 7.48
N HIS A 28 -5.51 -4.80 8.70
CA HIS A 28 -5.05 -5.46 9.91
C HIS A 28 -5.88 -5.08 11.16
N PRO A 29 -6.49 -6.06 11.86
CA PRO A 29 -7.44 -5.81 12.96
C PRO A 29 -6.81 -5.15 14.20
N ARG A 30 -5.48 -5.14 14.30
CA ARG A 30 -4.71 -4.55 15.41
C ARG A 30 -3.65 -3.60 14.89
N TYR A 31 -4.00 -2.76 13.92
CA TYR A 31 -3.13 -1.70 13.41
C TYR A 31 -2.91 -0.63 14.50
N SER A 32 -1.91 -0.86 15.34
CA SER A 32 -1.48 0.05 16.41
C SER A 32 0.00 -0.14 16.75
N ARG A 33 0.64 0.93 17.22
CA ARG A 33 2.08 0.93 17.56
C ARG A 33 2.46 -0.12 18.61
N ALA A 34 1.56 -0.41 19.55
CA ALA A 34 1.73 -1.43 20.59
C ALA A 34 1.81 -2.88 20.03
N GLN A 35 1.54 -3.09 18.74
CA GLN A 35 1.60 -4.39 18.07
C GLN A 35 2.56 -4.35 16.88
N TYR A 36 3.61 -3.52 16.96
CA TYR A 36 4.56 -3.27 15.87
C TYR A 36 5.05 -4.53 15.15
N GLU A 37 5.57 -5.52 15.89
CA GLU A 37 6.08 -6.77 15.30
C GLU A 37 5.01 -7.48 14.48
N ARG A 38 3.81 -7.63 15.03
CA ARG A 38 2.67 -8.24 14.32
C ARG A 38 2.26 -7.44 13.10
N VAL A 39 2.30 -6.12 13.15
CA VAL A 39 2.04 -5.28 11.97
C VAL A 39 3.10 -5.54 10.90
N MET A 40 4.37 -5.62 11.28
CA MET A 40 5.46 -5.91 10.34
C MET A 40 5.43 -7.33 9.76
N ASP A 41 4.89 -8.29 10.50
CA ASP A 41 4.81 -9.69 10.06
C ASP A 41 3.52 -10.02 9.31
N GLU A 42 2.39 -9.40 9.69
CA GLU A 42 1.06 -9.71 9.15
C GLU A 42 0.57 -8.67 8.13
N LEU A 43 0.71 -7.38 8.43
CA LEU A 43 0.20 -6.28 7.58
C LEU A 43 1.16 -6.03 6.42
N TYR A 44 2.47 -5.91 6.69
CA TYR A 44 3.44 -5.53 5.66
C TYR A 44 3.42 -6.45 4.42
N PRO A 45 3.39 -7.80 4.53
CA PRO A 45 3.31 -8.65 3.35
C PRO A 45 2.05 -8.41 2.50
N ARG A 46 0.93 -8.04 3.13
CA ARG A 46 -0.31 -7.68 2.43
C ARG A 46 -0.17 -6.36 1.70
N LEU A 47 0.42 -5.35 2.35
CA LEU A 47 0.72 -4.07 1.73
C LEU A 47 1.62 -4.26 0.51
N LEU A 48 2.74 -4.98 0.65
CA LEU A 48 3.66 -5.28 -0.44
C LEU A 48 2.94 -5.98 -1.60
N SER A 49 2.14 -7.01 -1.31
CA SER A 49 1.39 -7.73 -2.36
C SER A 49 0.43 -6.82 -3.14
N LEU A 50 -0.25 -5.88 -2.47
CA LEU A 50 -1.15 -4.94 -3.12
C LEU A 50 -0.37 -3.92 -3.97
N THR A 51 0.76 -3.42 -3.46
CA THR A 51 1.62 -2.48 -4.19
C THR A 51 2.25 -3.11 -5.42
N LEU A 52 2.72 -4.36 -5.33
CA LEU A 52 3.22 -5.11 -6.49
C LEU A 52 2.13 -5.34 -7.53
N LEU A 53 0.90 -5.63 -7.10
CA LEU A 53 -0.22 -5.79 -8.01
C LEU A 53 -0.59 -4.46 -8.69
N ALA A 54 -0.54 -3.34 -7.97
CA ALA A 54 -0.75 -2.01 -8.56
C ALA A 54 0.36 -1.68 -9.58
N LYS A 55 1.63 -1.98 -9.26
CA LYS A 55 2.78 -1.82 -10.16
C LYS A 55 2.61 -2.62 -11.46
N GLN A 56 2.11 -3.85 -11.39
CA GLN A 56 1.87 -4.68 -12.59
C GLN A 56 0.89 -4.05 -13.59
N TYR A 57 -0.05 -3.24 -13.10
CA TYR A 57 -1.01 -2.53 -13.94
C TYR A 57 -0.62 -1.08 -14.25
N ASP A 58 0.52 -0.62 -13.74
CA ASP A 58 0.96 0.77 -13.80
C ASP A 58 -0.14 1.75 -13.32
N ILE A 59 -0.71 1.47 -12.15
CA ILE A 59 -1.71 2.34 -11.51
C ILE A 59 -1.21 2.88 -10.18
N GLY A 60 -1.62 4.10 -9.84
CA GLY A 60 -1.31 4.70 -8.54
C GLY A 60 -1.96 3.93 -7.40
N LEU A 61 -1.19 3.67 -6.34
CA LEU A 61 -1.69 3.19 -5.05
C LEU A 61 -1.35 4.22 -3.97
N ASN A 62 -2.38 4.73 -3.30
CA ASN A 62 -2.25 5.71 -2.24
C ASN A 62 -2.53 5.04 -0.89
N ILE A 63 -1.65 5.29 0.09
CA ILE A 63 -1.89 4.94 1.49
C ILE A 63 -2.55 6.16 2.14
N ASP A 64 -3.80 6.02 2.57
CA ASP A 64 -4.53 7.10 3.22
C ASP A 64 -3.90 7.40 4.59
N ALA A 65 -3.78 8.69 4.91
CA ALA A 65 -3.49 9.12 6.27
C ALA A 65 -4.69 8.83 7.18
N GLU A 66 -4.40 8.31 8.37
CA GLU A 66 -5.41 7.94 9.37
C GLU A 66 -5.19 8.78 10.66
N GLU A 67 -5.49 8.24 11.83
CA GLU A 67 -5.31 8.94 13.11
C GLU A 67 -3.82 9.24 13.40
N ALA A 68 -3.56 10.33 14.11
CA ALA A 68 -2.19 10.83 14.35
C ALA A 68 -1.28 9.84 15.10
N ASP A 69 -1.85 8.98 15.96
CA ASP A 69 -1.12 7.94 16.71
C ASP A 69 -0.60 6.80 15.81
N ARG A 70 -1.10 6.71 14.57
CA ARG A 70 -0.67 5.74 13.56
C ARG A 70 0.35 6.28 12.57
N LEU A 71 0.70 7.57 12.65
CA LEU A 71 1.60 8.22 11.70
C LEU A 71 3.00 7.58 11.68
N GLU A 72 3.63 7.39 12.84
CA GLU A 72 4.96 6.77 12.88
C GLU A 72 4.95 5.36 12.29
N LEU A 73 3.93 4.57 12.62
CA LEU A 73 3.80 3.21 12.12
C LEU A 73 3.55 3.15 10.61
N SER A 74 2.79 4.11 10.05
CA SER A 74 2.59 4.17 8.60
C SER A 74 3.87 4.58 7.87
N LEU A 75 4.69 5.45 8.48
CA LEU A 75 6.00 5.84 7.95
C LEU A 75 6.98 4.66 7.98
N ASP A 76 7.03 3.87 9.06
CA ASP A 76 7.88 2.67 9.13
C ASP A 76 7.53 1.66 8.01
N LEU A 77 6.23 1.47 7.74
CA LEU A 77 5.74 0.62 6.65
C LEU A 77 6.09 1.19 5.28
N LEU A 78 5.94 2.50 5.09
CA LEU A 78 6.26 3.20 3.85
C LEU A 78 7.75 3.15 3.54
N GLU A 79 8.61 3.42 4.54
CA GLU A 79 10.06 3.35 4.40
C GLU A 79 10.48 1.98 3.90
N ARG A 80 10.05 0.91 4.60
CA ARG A 80 10.34 -0.46 4.19
C ARG A 80 9.84 -0.75 2.77
N LEU A 81 8.67 -0.26 2.39
CA LEU A 81 8.08 -0.45 1.05
C LEU A 81 8.92 0.24 -0.05
N CYS A 82 9.41 1.46 0.19
CA CYS A 82 10.21 2.22 -0.78
C CYS A 82 11.56 1.55 -1.11
N PHE A 83 12.08 0.72 -0.22
CA PHE A 83 13.34 -0.01 -0.43
C PHE A 83 13.18 -1.43 -0.98
N GLU A 84 11.96 -1.86 -1.31
CA GLU A 84 11.73 -3.19 -1.89
C GLU A 84 12.31 -3.28 -3.31
N PRO A 85 13.24 -4.21 -3.60
CA PRO A 85 13.86 -4.35 -4.93
C PRO A 85 12.85 -4.59 -6.05
N GLN A 86 11.72 -5.23 -5.72
CA GLN A 86 10.65 -5.51 -6.66
C GLN A 86 9.88 -4.24 -7.06
N LEU A 87 9.97 -3.17 -6.26
CA LEU A 87 9.32 -1.89 -6.51
C LEU A 87 10.25 -0.85 -7.15
N THR A 88 11.55 -1.11 -7.27
CA THR A 88 12.51 -0.25 -7.97
C THR A 88 12.03 0.16 -9.37
N GLY A 89 12.19 1.45 -9.70
CA GLY A 89 11.71 2.15 -10.89
C GLY A 89 11.40 3.60 -10.54
#